data_AF-A0AAX6HLU1-F1
#
_entry.id   AF-A0AAX6HLU1-F1
#
_cell.length_a   1.000
_cell.length_b   1.000
_cell.length_c   1.000
_cell.angle_alpha   90.00
_cell.angle_beta   90.00
_cell.angle_gamma   90.00
#
_symmetry.space_group_name_H-M   'P 1'
#
loop_
_entity.id
_entity.type
_entity.pdbx_description
1 polymer ?
#
loop_
_entity_poly.entity_id
_entity_poly.type
_entity_poly.pdbx_seq_one_letter_code
_entity_poly.pdbx_strand_id
1 'polypeptide(L)'
;MNLRQVWNFIGRLLLKKTGDNDLRSLNMNSNNLNENTTEDMALSIRKLEECLQETCKERDKALQELARLKQHLLDKELEDSDKMDEDSKNIEELRATTEYQKCHILQLEKALKQELAKKEELENLKNDELHKSQEIIDGLTQKLAKCMSLVDSKNSELQNLQTALGQYYAESEAKERIGGDLAAAREEIVKLSESLKAANQDLDMSRREKEDIAFKYSQVEKMLSDVKRAVQKLEGDNSKLRRTLEQSMTTLNRMSLDSDNHVDRRIVIKLLVTYFQRNHSKEVLDLMVRMLGFSEEDRHRIGSAQGATGKGVVRGVFITRPSCWRHLGRKFT
;
A
#
# COMPACT_ATOMS: atom_id res chain seq x y z
N MET A 1 -35.03 -99.15 54.20
CA MET A 1 -35.38 -100.59 54.22
C MET A 1 -35.12 -101.12 55.62
N ASN A 2 -36.13 -101.69 56.27
CA ASN A 2 -36.26 -101.70 57.73
C ASN A 2 -35.59 -102.95 58.34
N LEU A 3 -34.50 -102.78 59.11
CA LEU A 3 -33.79 -103.85 59.86
C LEU A 3 -34.73 -104.66 60.79
N ARG A 4 -35.89 -104.09 61.14
CA ARG A 4 -36.97 -104.74 61.89
C ARG A 4 -37.75 -105.82 61.11
N GLN A 5 -37.70 -105.82 59.78
CA GLN A 5 -38.34 -106.84 58.94
C GLN A 5 -37.45 -108.07 58.73
N VAL A 6 -36.12 -107.91 58.73
CA VAL A 6 -35.16 -109.02 58.59
C VAL A 6 -35.09 -109.85 59.88
N TRP A 7 -35.16 -109.21 61.05
CA TRP A 7 -35.18 -109.91 62.34
C TRP A 7 -36.46 -110.73 62.57
N ASN A 8 -37.60 -110.29 62.03
CA ASN A 8 -38.88 -111.01 62.06
C ASN A 8 -38.96 -112.22 61.11
N PHE A 9 -38.06 -112.30 60.12
CA PHE A 9 -37.96 -113.42 59.18
C PHE A 9 -37.06 -114.54 59.75
N ILE A 10 -35.97 -114.17 60.44
CA ILE A 10 -35.06 -115.13 61.09
C ILE A 10 -35.66 -115.69 62.38
N GLY A 11 -36.45 -114.91 63.13
CA GLY A 11 -37.18 -115.40 64.30
C GLY A 11 -38.32 -116.39 63.99
N ARG A 12 -38.79 -116.48 62.74
CA ARG A 12 -39.89 -117.39 62.33
C ARG A 12 -39.42 -118.75 61.79
N LEU A 13 -38.12 -118.95 61.60
CA LEU A 13 -37.56 -120.22 61.11
C LEU A 13 -37.05 -121.16 62.22
N LEU A 14 -37.00 -120.69 63.48
CA LEU A 14 -36.49 -121.46 64.62
C LEU A 14 -37.58 -122.01 65.57
N LEU A 15 -38.84 -122.05 65.12
CA LEU A 15 -39.96 -122.56 65.93
C LEU A 15 -40.96 -123.38 65.11
N LYS A 16 -40.51 -124.44 64.40
CA LYS A 16 -41.43 -125.45 63.84
C LYS A 16 -40.75 -126.78 63.48
N LYS A 17 -40.36 -127.57 64.49
CA LYS A 17 -40.50 -129.06 64.47
C LYS A 17 -40.11 -129.66 65.83
N THR A 18 -41.05 -129.62 66.75
CA THR A 18 -41.20 -130.59 67.83
C THR A 18 -42.55 -131.27 67.62
N GLY A 19 -42.61 -132.58 67.88
CA GLY A 19 -43.78 -133.44 67.73
C GLY A 19 -43.69 -134.28 66.45
N ASP A 20 -43.88 -135.59 66.47
CA ASP A 20 -44.36 -136.43 67.55
C ASP A 20 -44.06 -137.89 67.21
N ASN A 21 -44.15 -138.70 68.26
CA ASN A 21 -44.08 -140.15 68.32
C ASN A 21 -44.77 -140.88 67.15
N ASP A 22 -44.23 -142.04 66.78
CA ASP A 22 -45.11 -143.17 66.50
C ASP A 22 -44.50 -144.49 67.01
N LEU A 23 -45.22 -145.05 67.97
CA LEU A 23 -44.99 -146.30 68.66
C LEU A 23 -46.10 -147.22 68.16
N ARG A 24 -45.79 -148.19 67.29
CA ARG A 24 -46.73 -149.28 66.98
C ARG A 24 -46.01 -150.60 66.72
N SER A 25 -46.10 -151.42 67.74
CA SER A 25 -46.00 -152.88 67.78
C SER A 25 -46.84 -153.57 66.70
N LEU A 26 -46.37 -154.73 66.23
CA LEU A 26 -47.09 -155.99 65.93
C LEU A 26 -46.01 -157.04 65.59
N ASN A 27 -46.08 -158.35 65.81
CA ASN A 27 -46.80 -159.26 66.71
C ASN A 27 -46.34 -160.67 66.28
N MET A 28 -46.10 -161.53 67.27
CA MET A 28 -46.00 -162.99 67.33
C MET A 28 -46.26 -163.85 66.07
N ASN A 29 -45.40 -164.86 65.86
CA ASN A 29 -45.75 -166.30 65.94
C ASN A 29 -44.47 -167.15 65.76
N SER A 30 -43.99 -167.85 66.79
CA SER A 30 -44.41 -169.18 67.29
C SER A 30 -43.70 -170.35 66.58
N ASN A 31 -42.76 -170.95 67.33
CA ASN A 31 -42.35 -172.35 67.36
C ASN A 31 -41.71 -173.00 66.10
N ASN A 32 -40.38 -173.12 66.09
CA ASN A 32 -39.71 -174.42 66.34
C ASN A 32 -38.18 -174.30 66.42
N LEU A 33 -37.64 -174.67 67.58
CA LEU A 33 -36.27 -175.09 67.95
C LEU A 33 -35.01 -174.44 67.34
N ASN A 34 -34.27 -173.80 68.26
CA ASN A 34 -32.82 -173.78 68.49
C ASN A 34 -31.86 -172.86 67.67
N GLU A 35 -31.16 -171.99 68.44
CA GLU A 35 -29.74 -171.61 68.30
C GLU A 35 -29.24 -170.39 67.47
N ASN A 36 -30.06 -169.41 67.04
CA ASN A 36 -29.56 -168.27 66.21
C ASN A 36 -29.83 -166.81 66.68
N THR A 37 -30.29 -166.53 67.92
CA THR A 37 -30.68 -165.16 68.37
C THR A 37 -29.59 -164.33 69.09
N THR A 38 -28.43 -164.90 69.39
CA THR A 38 -27.32 -164.23 70.09
C THR A 38 -26.39 -163.47 69.13
N GLU A 39 -26.28 -163.91 67.87
CA GLU A 39 -25.42 -163.28 66.86
C GLU A 39 -25.99 -161.95 66.32
N ASP A 40 -27.29 -161.84 66.12
CA ASP A 40 -27.94 -160.60 65.63
C ASP A 40 -27.89 -159.45 66.65
N MET A 41 -27.98 -159.78 67.94
CA MET A 41 -27.83 -158.81 69.04
C MET A 41 -26.37 -158.32 69.16
N ALA A 42 -25.41 -159.23 69.00
CA ALA A 42 -23.98 -158.89 68.99
C ALA A 42 -23.58 -158.04 67.77
N LEU A 43 -24.15 -158.32 66.59
CA LEU A 43 -23.99 -157.49 65.39
C LEU A 43 -24.58 -156.09 65.57
N SER A 44 -25.71 -155.97 66.26
CA SER A 44 -26.36 -154.68 66.53
C SER A 44 -25.57 -153.82 67.53
N ILE A 45 -24.98 -154.44 68.56
CA ILE A 45 -24.07 -153.75 69.50
C ILE A 45 -22.82 -153.26 68.78
N ARG A 46 -22.20 -154.11 67.93
CA ARG A 46 -21.03 -153.71 67.14
C ARG A 46 -21.33 -152.51 66.22
N LYS A 47 -22.50 -152.50 65.57
CA LYS A 47 -22.95 -151.37 64.74
C LYS A 47 -23.16 -150.10 65.57
N LEU A 48 -23.75 -150.22 66.76
CA LEU A 48 -23.94 -149.07 67.66
C LEU A 48 -22.61 -148.54 68.20
N GLU A 49 -21.64 -149.41 68.50
CA GLU A 49 -20.28 -149.04 68.89
C GLU A 49 -19.53 -148.34 67.75
N GLU A 50 -19.65 -148.84 66.53
CA GLU A 50 -19.11 -148.19 65.32
C GLU A 50 -19.74 -146.81 65.11
N CYS A 51 -21.07 -146.69 65.19
CA CYS A 51 -21.76 -145.39 65.11
C CYS A 51 -21.37 -144.44 66.26
N LEU A 52 -21.16 -144.95 67.48
CA LEU A 52 -20.74 -144.13 68.62
C LEU A 52 -19.30 -143.65 68.44
N GLN A 53 -18.41 -144.51 67.93
CA GLN A 53 -17.04 -144.15 67.62
C GLN A 53 -16.96 -143.13 66.46
N GLU A 54 -17.82 -143.28 65.45
CA GLU A 54 -17.93 -142.35 64.33
C GLU A 54 -18.45 -140.98 64.79
N THR A 55 -19.53 -140.94 65.57
CA THR A 55 -20.04 -139.70 66.18
C THR A 55 -19.03 -139.06 67.13
N CYS A 56 -18.23 -139.84 67.86
CA CYS A 56 -17.13 -139.29 68.67
C CYS A 56 -16.02 -138.68 67.79
N LYS A 57 -15.61 -139.36 66.71
CA LYS A 57 -14.65 -138.82 65.74
C LYS A 57 -15.17 -137.54 65.07
N GLU A 58 -16.45 -137.48 64.73
CA GLU A 58 -17.10 -136.30 64.18
C GLU A 58 -17.17 -135.16 65.19
N ARG A 59 -17.51 -135.44 66.45
CA ARG A 59 -17.48 -134.46 67.54
C ARG A 59 -16.08 -133.90 67.75
N ASP A 60 -15.05 -134.75 67.76
CA ASP A 60 -13.66 -134.30 68.00
C ASP A 60 -13.14 -133.47 66.81
N LYS A 61 -13.51 -133.83 65.56
CA LYS A 61 -13.28 -132.99 64.38
C LYS A 61 -13.99 -131.64 64.50
N ALA A 62 -15.26 -131.63 64.90
CA ALA A 62 -16.02 -130.39 65.10
C ALA A 62 -15.42 -129.52 66.22
N LEU A 63 -14.89 -130.12 67.29
CA LEU A 63 -14.18 -129.40 68.35
C LEU A 63 -12.85 -128.81 67.85
N GLN A 64 -12.12 -129.56 67.03
CA GLN A 64 -10.88 -129.07 66.41
C GLN A 64 -11.15 -127.93 65.42
N GLU A 65 -12.20 -128.04 64.60
CA GLU A 65 -12.66 -126.97 63.71
C GLU A 65 -13.12 -125.74 64.49
N LEU A 66 -13.87 -125.94 65.57
CA LEU A 66 -14.28 -124.84 66.46
C LEU A 66 -13.07 -124.14 67.09
N ALA A 67 -12.06 -124.88 67.54
CA ALA A 67 -10.83 -124.31 68.08
C ALA A 67 -10.06 -123.49 67.03
N ARG A 68 -9.95 -124.01 65.79
CA ARG A 68 -9.34 -123.29 64.67
C ARG A 68 -10.09 -122.01 64.32
N LEU A 69 -11.42 -122.07 64.27
CA LEU A 69 -12.25 -120.89 63.99
C LEU A 69 -12.15 -119.84 65.10
N LYS A 70 -12.13 -120.26 66.37
CA LYS A 70 -11.90 -119.35 67.50
C LYS A 70 -10.55 -118.66 67.42
N GLN A 71 -9.47 -119.42 67.14
CA GLN A 71 -8.14 -118.83 66.98
C GLN A 71 -8.10 -117.84 65.82
N HIS A 72 -8.65 -118.20 64.65
CA HIS A 72 -8.72 -117.29 63.51
C HIS A 72 -9.54 -116.03 63.80
N LEU A 73 -10.62 -116.13 64.59
CA LEU A 73 -11.38 -114.95 65.01
C LEU A 73 -10.56 -114.04 65.93
N LEU A 74 -9.79 -114.62 66.87
CA LEU A 74 -8.92 -113.85 67.75
C LEU A 74 -7.77 -113.20 66.98
N ASP A 75 -7.11 -113.93 66.07
CA ASP A 75 -6.04 -113.39 65.23
C ASP A 75 -6.56 -112.24 64.36
N LYS A 76 -7.78 -112.38 63.81
CA LYS A 76 -8.44 -111.33 63.05
C LYS A 76 -8.81 -110.12 63.90
N GLU A 77 -9.30 -110.33 65.13
CA GLU A 77 -9.61 -109.23 66.06
C GLU A 77 -8.35 -108.46 66.47
N LEU A 78 -7.22 -109.15 66.66
CA LEU A 78 -5.92 -108.51 66.91
C LEU A 78 -5.41 -107.75 65.69
N GLU A 79 -5.45 -108.33 64.49
CA GLU A 79 -5.05 -107.65 63.24
C GLU A 79 -5.92 -106.42 62.97
N ASP A 80 -7.24 -106.54 63.17
CA ASP A 80 -8.16 -105.41 63.06
C ASP A 80 -7.85 -104.35 64.13
N SER A 81 -7.48 -104.73 65.36
CA SER A 81 -7.06 -103.79 66.42
C SER A 81 -5.77 -103.04 66.06
N ASP A 82 -4.73 -103.74 65.63
CA ASP A 82 -3.45 -103.15 65.24
C ASP A 82 -3.65 -102.17 64.07
N LYS A 83 -4.49 -102.55 63.09
CA LYS A 83 -4.84 -101.67 61.98
C LYS A 83 -5.58 -100.41 62.43
N MET A 84 -6.51 -100.54 63.39
CA MET A 84 -7.22 -99.38 63.93
C MET A 84 -6.28 -98.43 64.69
N ASP A 85 -5.25 -98.95 65.35
CA ASP A 85 -4.21 -98.14 66.01
C ASP A 85 -3.31 -97.43 64.98
N GLU A 86 -2.90 -98.12 63.91
CA GLU A 86 -2.15 -97.52 62.79
C GLU A 86 -2.97 -96.43 62.08
N ASP A 87 -4.24 -96.71 61.76
CA ASP A 87 -5.16 -95.74 61.16
C ASP A 87 -5.37 -94.54 62.08
N SER A 88 -5.49 -94.76 63.40
CA SER A 88 -5.60 -93.67 64.39
C SER A 88 -4.36 -92.79 64.41
N LYS A 89 -3.17 -93.38 64.34
CA LYS A 89 -1.90 -92.64 64.24
C LYS A 89 -1.82 -91.83 62.94
N ASN A 90 -2.17 -92.44 61.81
CA ASN A 90 -2.19 -91.78 60.51
C ASN A 90 -3.17 -90.59 60.49
N ILE A 91 -4.36 -90.75 61.07
CA ILE A 91 -5.36 -89.67 61.20
C ILE A 91 -4.80 -88.51 62.02
N GLU A 92 -4.09 -88.78 63.12
CA GLU A 92 -3.53 -87.73 63.97
C GLU A 92 -2.38 -86.97 63.28
N GLU A 93 -1.50 -87.67 62.57
CA GLU A 93 -0.44 -87.05 61.75
C GLU A 93 -1.03 -86.17 60.63
N LEU A 94 -2.08 -86.64 59.96
CA LEU A 94 -2.81 -85.86 58.94
C LEU A 94 -3.50 -84.63 59.53
N ARG A 95 -4.05 -84.73 60.75
CA ARG A 95 -4.63 -83.57 61.45
C ARG A 95 -3.56 -82.54 61.82
N ALA A 96 -2.45 -82.98 62.39
CA ALA A 96 -1.35 -82.09 62.77
C ALA A 96 -0.76 -81.35 61.55
N THR A 97 -0.52 -82.06 60.45
CA THR A 97 -0.05 -81.46 59.19
C THR A 97 -1.05 -80.49 58.59
N THR A 98 -2.34 -80.84 58.60
CA THR A 98 -3.42 -79.95 58.15
C THR A 98 -3.48 -78.67 58.98
N GLU A 99 -3.35 -78.77 60.30
CA GLU A 99 -3.42 -77.60 61.19
C GLU A 99 -2.19 -76.69 61.05
N TYR A 100 -1.00 -77.29 60.87
CA TYR A 100 0.22 -76.55 60.53
C TYR A 100 0.05 -75.79 59.19
N GLN A 101 -0.49 -76.45 58.17
CA GLN A 101 -0.75 -75.82 56.87
C GLN A 101 -1.74 -74.67 56.98
N LYS A 102 -2.84 -74.81 57.73
CA LYS A 102 -3.78 -73.71 57.98
C LYS A 102 -3.11 -72.53 58.67
N CYS A 103 -2.30 -72.78 59.71
CA CYS A 103 -1.56 -71.72 60.39
C CYS A 103 -0.62 -70.99 59.44
N HIS A 104 0.08 -71.72 58.57
CA HIS A 104 0.96 -71.13 57.56
C HIS A 104 0.19 -70.30 56.51
N ILE A 105 -0.94 -70.81 56.01
CA ILE A 105 -1.82 -70.07 55.09
C ILE A 105 -2.31 -68.77 55.73
N LEU A 106 -2.77 -68.81 56.99
CA LEU A 106 -3.22 -67.61 57.71
C LEU A 106 -2.09 -66.57 57.87
N GLN A 107 -0.86 -67.01 58.13
CA GLN A 107 0.30 -66.11 58.20
C GLN A 107 0.58 -65.45 56.84
N LEU A 108 0.56 -66.23 55.75
CA LEU A 108 0.75 -65.72 54.40
C LEU A 108 -0.37 -64.76 53.98
N GLU A 109 -1.62 -65.06 54.30
CA GLU A 109 -2.76 -64.19 54.04
C GLU A 109 -2.64 -62.85 54.79
N LYS A 110 -2.19 -62.89 56.05
CA LYS A 110 -1.94 -61.67 56.84
C LYS A 110 -0.81 -60.84 56.23
N ALA A 111 0.29 -61.47 55.84
CA ALA A 111 1.41 -60.80 55.17
C ALA A 111 0.97 -60.18 53.83
N LEU A 112 0.20 -60.91 53.03
CA LEU A 112 -0.33 -60.43 51.76
C LEU A 112 -1.24 -59.21 51.94
N LYS A 113 -2.15 -59.24 52.93
CA LYS A 113 -3.01 -58.09 53.25
C LYS A 113 -2.20 -56.85 53.66
N GLN A 114 -1.12 -57.04 54.43
CA GLN A 114 -0.23 -55.95 54.82
C GLN A 114 0.51 -55.35 53.62
N GLU A 115 1.05 -56.18 52.72
CA GLU A 115 1.73 -55.70 51.51
C GLU A 115 0.77 -55.01 50.53
N LEU A 116 -0.48 -55.50 50.42
CA LEU A 116 -1.51 -54.82 49.62
C LEU A 116 -1.85 -53.43 50.20
N ALA A 117 -2.01 -53.31 51.52
CA ALA A 117 -2.25 -52.03 52.18
C ALA A 117 -1.08 -51.05 51.98
N LYS A 118 0.17 -51.52 52.15
CA LYS A 118 1.37 -50.70 51.88
C LYS A 118 1.42 -50.24 50.42
N LYS A 119 1.07 -51.12 49.47
CA LYS A 119 1.06 -50.79 48.05
C LYS A 119 0.02 -49.71 47.75
N GLU A 120 -1.17 -49.81 48.33
CA GLU A 120 -2.23 -48.81 48.19
C GLU A 120 -1.82 -47.45 48.78
N GLU A 121 -1.20 -47.44 49.97
CA GLU A 121 -0.64 -46.24 50.57
C GLU A 121 0.43 -45.57 49.68
N LEU A 122 1.34 -46.37 49.10
CA LEU A 122 2.36 -45.86 48.17
C LEU A 122 1.75 -45.32 46.88
N GLU A 123 0.70 -45.96 46.36
CA GLU A 123 -0.02 -45.49 45.17
C GLU A 123 -0.71 -44.15 45.44
N ASN A 124 -1.34 -44.00 46.61
CA ASN A 124 -1.95 -42.74 47.03
C ASN A 124 -0.92 -41.62 47.15
N LEU A 125 0.22 -41.87 47.82
CA LEU A 125 1.30 -40.89 47.94
C LEU A 125 1.89 -40.49 46.58
N LYS A 126 2.03 -41.46 45.68
CA LYS A 126 2.50 -41.19 44.31
C LYS A 126 1.49 -40.31 43.55
N ASN A 127 0.20 -40.60 43.66
CA ASN A 127 -0.85 -39.82 43.01
C ASN A 127 -0.91 -38.38 43.55
N ASP A 128 -0.74 -38.19 44.86
CA ASP A 128 -0.67 -36.86 45.49
C ASP A 128 0.53 -36.05 44.98
N GLU A 129 1.70 -36.68 44.87
CA GLU A 129 2.90 -36.01 44.36
C GLU A 129 2.78 -35.66 42.87
N LEU A 130 2.18 -36.56 42.07
CA LEU A 130 1.85 -36.28 40.67
C LEU A 130 0.88 -35.11 40.54
N HIS A 131 -0.15 -35.05 41.40
CA HIS A 131 -1.11 -33.93 41.40
C HIS A 131 -0.43 -32.60 41.74
N LYS A 132 0.41 -32.55 42.79
CA LYS A 132 1.17 -31.35 43.15
C LYS A 132 2.11 -30.91 42.02
N SER A 133 2.79 -31.86 41.39
CA SER A 133 3.67 -31.58 40.24
C SER A 133 2.87 -30.98 39.08
N GLN A 134 1.69 -31.54 38.79
CA GLN A 134 0.80 -31.03 37.75
C GLN A 134 0.33 -29.60 38.04
N GLU A 135 -0.08 -29.29 39.28
CA GLU A 135 -0.47 -27.92 39.66
C GLU A 135 0.67 -26.91 39.47
N ILE A 136 1.91 -27.30 39.80
CA ILE A 136 3.08 -26.46 39.58
C ILE A 136 3.31 -26.22 38.08
N ILE A 137 3.20 -27.27 37.26
CA ILE A 137 3.34 -27.19 35.79
C ILE A 137 2.26 -26.26 35.22
N ASP A 138 1.01 -26.38 35.67
CA ASP A 138 -0.09 -25.55 35.20
C ASP A 138 0.12 -24.08 35.61
N GLY A 139 0.57 -23.84 36.84
CA GLY A 139 0.91 -22.50 37.33
C GLY A 139 2.06 -21.86 36.54
N LEU A 140 3.10 -22.63 36.21
CA LEU A 140 4.21 -22.17 35.37
C LEU A 140 3.76 -21.91 33.93
N THR A 141 2.93 -22.78 33.37
CA THR A 141 2.35 -22.62 32.02
C THR A 141 1.52 -21.34 31.93
N GLN A 142 0.70 -21.05 32.95
CA GLN A 142 -0.08 -19.82 33.00
C GLN A 142 0.81 -18.57 33.10
N LYS A 143 1.89 -18.61 33.90
CA LYS A 143 2.86 -17.51 33.98
C LYS A 143 3.56 -17.30 32.64
N LEU A 144 3.95 -18.37 31.96
CA LEU A 144 4.58 -18.30 30.64
C LEU A 144 3.63 -17.68 29.61
N ALA A 145 2.36 -18.09 29.58
CA ALA A 145 1.36 -17.52 28.69
C ALA A 145 1.16 -16.00 28.92
N LYS A 146 1.12 -15.57 30.20
CA LYS A 146 1.06 -14.14 30.55
C LYS A 146 2.28 -13.38 30.02
N CYS A 147 3.49 -13.90 30.24
CA CYS A 147 4.71 -13.29 29.72
C CYS A 147 4.72 -13.20 28.19
N MET A 148 4.28 -14.25 27.50
CA MET A 148 4.20 -14.28 26.04
C MET A 148 3.25 -13.20 25.52
N SER A 149 2.04 -13.09 26.11
CA SER A 149 1.08 -12.06 25.73
C SER A 149 1.58 -10.62 25.96
N LEU A 150 2.38 -10.40 27.01
CA LEU A 150 3.00 -9.11 27.27
C LEU A 150 4.07 -8.79 26.22
N VAL A 151 4.88 -9.77 25.83
CA VAL A 151 5.87 -9.62 24.76
C VAL A 151 5.19 -9.30 23.43
N ASP A 152 4.10 -9.99 23.09
CA ASP A 152 3.34 -9.72 21.87
C ASP A 152 2.73 -8.31 21.87
N SER A 153 2.17 -7.87 23.00
CA SER A 153 1.71 -6.49 23.17
C SER A 153 2.83 -5.49 22.93
N LYS A 154 4.02 -5.71 23.51
CA LYS A 154 5.17 -4.81 23.33
C LYS A 154 5.73 -4.82 21.92
N ASN A 155 5.71 -5.96 21.23
CA ASN A 155 6.07 -6.04 19.81
C ASN A 155 5.11 -5.21 18.94
N SER A 156 3.81 -5.24 19.23
CA SER A 156 2.83 -4.41 18.52
C SER A 156 3.05 -2.91 18.76
N GLU A 157 3.38 -2.51 20.00
CA GLU A 157 3.73 -1.12 20.32
C GLU A 157 5.00 -0.66 19.58
N LEU A 158 6.04 -1.50 19.52
CA LEU A 158 7.28 -1.20 18.80
C LEU A 158 7.03 -1.04 17.29
N GLN A 159 6.20 -1.89 16.68
CA GLN A 159 5.85 -1.79 15.27
C GLN A 159 5.07 -0.50 14.96
N ASN A 160 4.16 -0.10 15.85
CA ASN A 160 3.43 1.16 15.74
C ASN A 160 4.39 2.35 15.82
N LEU A 161 5.34 2.33 16.76
CA LEU A 161 6.36 3.38 16.90
C LEU A 161 7.29 3.45 15.69
N GLN A 162 7.72 2.31 15.14
CA GLN A 162 8.51 2.26 13.90
C GLN A 162 7.75 2.87 12.72
N THR A 163 6.45 2.58 12.61
CA THR A 163 5.59 3.14 11.56
C THR A 163 5.45 4.66 11.72
N ALA A 164 5.20 5.15 12.93
CA ALA A 164 5.11 6.58 13.23
C ALA A 164 6.44 7.31 12.95
N LEU A 165 7.56 6.69 13.28
CA LEU A 165 8.89 7.23 13.00
C LEU A 165 9.15 7.31 11.48
N GLY A 166 8.75 6.28 10.73
CA GLY A 166 8.82 6.30 9.27
C GLY A 166 8.00 7.44 8.65
N GLN A 167 6.78 7.67 9.17
CA GLN A 167 5.93 8.80 8.75
C GLN A 167 6.56 10.15 9.08
N TYR A 168 7.15 10.31 10.28
CA TYR A 168 7.84 11.53 10.67
C TYR A 168 9.02 11.87 9.74
N TYR A 169 9.81 10.88 9.33
CA TYR A 169 10.89 11.10 8.37
C TYR A 169 10.36 11.55 7.00
N ALA A 170 9.28 10.93 6.51
CA ALA A 170 8.65 11.34 5.26
C ALA A 170 8.07 12.77 5.34
N GLU A 171 7.45 13.13 6.46
CA GLU A 171 6.93 14.49 6.70
C GLU A 171 8.06 15.51 6.81
N SER A 172 9.15 15.18 7.50
CA SER A 172 10.33 16.04 7.62
C SER A 172 10.96 16.32 6.25
N GLU A 173 11.08 15.31 5.39
CA GLU A 173 11.61 15.46 4.03
C GLU A 173 10.66 16.31 3.16
N ALA A 174 9.34 16.08 3.24
CA ALA A 174 8.35 16.90 2.54
C ALA A 174 8.40 18.37 2.99
N LYS A 175 8.57 18.62 4.30
CA LYS A 175 8.74 19.97 4.86
C LYS A 175 10.00 20.65 4.33
N GLU A 176 11.11 19.93 4.21
CA GLU A 176 12.36 20.46 3.65
C GLU A 176 12.18 20.86 2.18
N ARG A 177 11.54 20.00 1.37
CA ARG A 177 11.23 20.31 -0.03
C ARG A 177 10.40 21.59 -0.18
N ILE A 178 9.31 21.71 0.58
CA ILE A 178 8.45 22.90 0.58
C ILE A 178 9.24 24.14 1.04
N GLY A 179 10.14 23.99 2.02
CA GLY A 179 11.02 25.06 2.47
C GLY A 179 11.95 25.57 1.35
N GLY A 180 12.50 24.65 0.55
CA GLY A 180 13.28 24.97 -0.64
C GLY A 180 12.47 25.71 -1.70
N ASP A 181 11.29 25.21 -2.04
CA ASP A 181 10.38 25.85 -3.01
C ASP A 181 9.98 27.27 -2.57
N LEU A 182 9.71 27.45 -1.27
CA LEU A 182 9.38 28.74 -0.70
C LEU A 182 10.55 29.72 -0.77
N ALA A 183 11.79 29.26 -0.55
CA ALA A 183 12.99 30.08 -0.69
C ALA A 183 13.20 30.51 -2.16
N ALA A 184 13.03 29.58 -3.11
CA ALA A 184 13.13 29.86 -4.54
C ALA A 184 12.07 30.89 -4.99
N ALA A 185 10.81 30.70 -4.61
CA ALA A 185 9.73 31.64 -4.91
C ALA A 185 9.99 33.04 -4.34
N ARG A 186 10.57 33.13 -3.13
CA ARG A 186 10.98 34.42 -2.54
C ARG A 186 12.08 35.09 -3.34
N GLU A 187 13.07 34.33 -3.81
CA GLU A 187 14.14 34.85 -4.67
C GLU A 187 13.58 35.39 -6.00
N GLU A 188 12.65 34.67 -6.62
CA GLU A 188 11.96 35.14 -7.83
C GLU A 188 11.15 36.41 -7.60
N ILE A 189 10.43 36.52 -6.48
CA ILE A 189 9.71 37.75 -6.11
C ILE A 189 10.68 38.93 -5.99
N VAL A 190 11.84 38.74 -5.35
CA VAL A 190 12.86 39.79 -5.23
C VAL A 190 13.37 40.20 -6.62
N LYS A 191 13.73 39.23 -7.47
CA LYS A 191 14.20 39.50 -8.85
C LYS A 191 13.14 40.27 -9.67
N LEU A 192 11.88 39.85 -9.61
CA LEU A 192 10.78 40.52 -10.30
C LEU A 192 10.55 41.94 -9.74
N SER A 193 10.63 42.12 -8.42
CA SER A 193 10.51 43.44 -7.79
C SER A 193 11.64 44.38 -8.20
N GLU A 194 12.87 43.88 -8.31
CA GLU A 194 14.02 44.65 -8.79
C GLU A 194 13.86 45.03 -10.26
N SER A 195 13.46 44.09 -11.11
CA SER A 195 13.19 44.35 -12.52
C SER A 195 12.05 45.36 -12.72
N LEU A 196 10.97 45.25 -11.93
CA LEU A 196 9.87 46.21 -11.93
C LEU A 196 10.34 47.61 -11.53
N LYS A 197 11.19 47.72 -10.50
CA LYS A 197 11.75 49.00 -10.07
C LYS A 197 12.63 49.64 -11.14
N ALA A 198 13.47 48.86 -11.82
CA ALA A 198 14.29 49.34 -12.94
C ALA A 198 13.41 49.83 -14.11
N ALA A 199 12.41 49.04 -14.52
CA ALA A 199 11.48 49.42 -15.59
C ALA A 199 10.70 50.71 -15.28
N ASN A 200 10.29 50.90 -14.01
CA ASN A 200 9.65 52.14 -13.58
C ASN A 200 10.60 53.34 -13.66
N GLN A 201 11.87 53.17 -13.28
CA GLN A 201 12.87 54.24 -13.41
C GLN A 201 13.12 54.62 -14.87
N ASP A 202 13.20 53.63 -15.77
CA ASP A 202 13.35 53.86 -17.21
C ASP A 202 12.11 54.57 -17.80
N LEU A 203 10.91 54.17 -17.38
CA LEU A 203 9.66 54.86 -17.75
C LEU A 203 9.65 56.32 -17.30
N ASP A 204 10.08 56.61 -16.07
CA ASP A 204 10.16 57.97 -15.55
C ASP A 204 11.21 58.83 -16.27
N MET A 205 12.34 58.23 -16.68
CA MET A 205 13.35 58.89 -17.51
C MET A 205 12.80 59.20 -18.90
N SER A 206 12.21 58.21 -19.57
CA SER A 206 11.59 58.40 -20.90
C SER A 206 10.45 59.42 -20.85
N ARG A 207 9.67 59.45 -19.77
CA ARG A 207 8.63 60.45 -19.56
C ARG A 207 9.19 61.86 -19.48
N ARG A 208 10.26 62.07 -18.70
CA ARG A 208 10.96 63.37 -18.60
C ARG A 208 11.50 63.83 -19.94
N GLU A 209 12.12 62.92 -20.71
CA GLU A 209 12.61 63.24 -22.06
C GLU A 209 11.47 63.63 -23.01
N LYS A 210 10.33 62.93 -22.96
CA LYS A 210 9.13 63.30 -23.73
C LYS A 210 8.60 64.68 -23.34
N GLU A 211 8.57 65.00 -22.05
CA GLU A 211 8.15 66.31 -21.54
C GLU A 211 9.10 67.43 -22.04
N ASP A 212 10.42 67.20 -22.02
CA ASP A 212 11.42 68.13 -22.55
C ASP A 212 11.30 68.35 -24.06
N ILE A 213 11.08 67.27 -24.83
CA ILE A 213 10.86 67.36 -26.28
C ILE A 213 9.55 68.11 -26.56
N ALA A 214 8.48 67.83 -25.83
CA ALA A 214 7.20 68.54 -25.97
C ALA A 214 7.35 70.04 -25.67
N PHE A 215 8.14 70.41 -24.65
CA PHE A 215 8.46 71.81 -24.35
C PHE A 215 9.23 72.49 -25.50
N LYS A 216 10.30 71.85 -26.00
CA LYS A 216 11.06 72.35 -27.16
C LYS A 216 10.16 72.50 -28.40
N TYR A 217 9.28 71.53 -28.64
CA TYR A 217 8.33 71.57 -29.73
C TYR A 217 7.38 72.77 -29.61
N SER A 218 6.80 73.01 -28.43
CA SER A 218 5.95 74.18 -28.16
C SER A 218 6.69 75.52 -28.37
N GLN A 219 7.97 75.60 -28.00
CA GLN A 219 8.79 76.79 -28.24
C GLN A 219 9.02 77.04 -29.74
N VAL A 220 9.37 75.99 -30.50
CA VAL A 220 9.55 76.08 -31.95
C VAL A 220 8.24 76.45 -32.64
N GLU A 221 7.12 75.88 -32.21
CA GLU A 221 5.79 76.21 -32.74
C GLU A 221 5.43 77.69 -32.53
N LYS A 222 5.74 78.26 -31.36
CA LYS A 222 5.59 79.71 -31.10
C LYS A 222 6.46 80.56 -32.02
N MET A 223 7.77 80.25 -32.10
CA MET A 223 8.69 80.98 -32.99
C MET A 223 8.25 80.90 -34.45
N LEU A 224 7.80 79.73 -34.91
CA LEU A 224 7.27 79.54 -36.26
C LEU A 224 6.02 80.41 -36.48
N SER A 225 5.12 80.48 -35.51
CA SER A 225 3.92 81.33 -35.59
C SER A 225 4.27 82.83 -35.69
N ASP A 226 5.31 83.27 -34.98
CA ASP A 226 5.80 84.66 -35.02
C ASP A 226 6.49 84.98 -36.34
N VAL A 227 7.35 84.08 -36.84
CA VAL A 227 7.98 84.21 -38.17
C VAL A 227 6.90 84.24 -39.25
N LYS A 228 5.89 83.37 -39.18
CA LYS A 228 4.77 83.36 -40.11
C LYS A 228 4.02 84.70 -40.11
N ARG A 229 3.79 85.30 -38.95
CA ARG A 229 3.18 86.63 -38.82
C ARG A 229 4.07 87.72 -39.42
N ALA A 230 5.38 87.66 -39.19
CA ALA A 230 6.34 88.61 -39.76
C ALA A 230 6.41 88.51 -41.29
N VAL A 231 6.43 87.30 -41.84
CA VAL A 231 6.39 87.04 -43.28
C VAL A 231 5.10 87.62 -43.89
N GLN A 232 3.93 87.34 -43.28
CA GLN A 232 2.65 87.90 -43.75
C GLN A 232 2.65 89.45 -43.75
N LYS A 233 3.27 90.09 -42.75
CA LYS A 233 3.42 91.54 -42.71
C LYS A 233 4.32 92.05 -43.84
N LEU A 234 5.47 91.42 -44.05
CA LEU A 234 6.40 91.77 -45.13
C LEU A 234 5.79 91.54 -46.52
N GLU A 235 5.06 90.45 -46.73
CA GLU A 235 4.29 90.20 -47.94
C GLU A 235 3.26 91.32 -48.18
N GLY A 236 2.54 91.70 -47.13
CA GLY A 236 1.61 92.83 -47.14
C GLY A 236 2.28 94.14 -47.54
N ASP A 237 3.41 94.50 -46.92
CA ASP A 237 4.13 95.73 -47.22
C ASP A 237 4.80 95.71 -48.60
N ASN A 238 5.34 94.56 -49.03
CA ASN A 238 5.87 94.38 -50.40
C ASN A 238 4.76 94.59 -51.44
N SER A 239 3.55 94.07 -51.19
CA SER A 239 2.40 94.29 -52.07
C SER A 239 1.98 95.77 -52.13
N LYS A 240 2.12 96.53 -51.04
CA LYS A 240 1.87 97.99 -51.02
C LYS A 240 2.96 98.73 -51.80
N LEU A 241 4.23 98.41 -51.57
CA LEU A 241 5.35 99.02 -52.29
C LEU A 241 5.26 98.76 -53.80
N ARG A 242 4.91 97.53 -54.22
CA ARG A 242 4.63 97.21 -55.63
C ARG A 242 3.53 98.10 -56.20
N ARG A 243 2.41 98.28 -55.48
CA ARG A 243 1.32 99.19 -55.88
C ARG A 243 1.77 100.66 -55.98
N THR A 244 2.51 101.18 -55.00
CA THR A 244 3.04 102.56 -55.04
C THR A 244 4.04 102.75 -56.18
N LEU A 245 4.90 101.76 -56.42
CA LEU A 245 5.83 101.77 -57.54
C LEU A 245 5.08 101.79 -58.88
N GLU A 246 4.10 100.93 -59.06
CA GLU A 246 3.22 100.91 -60.24
C GLU A 246 2.52 102.27 -60.45
N GLN A 247 2.02 102.89 -59.38
CA GLN A 247 1.43 104.25 -59.43
C GLN A 247 2.45 105.33 -59.81
N SER A 248 3.66 105.26 -59.26
CA SER A 248 4.73 106.23 -59.59
C SER A 248 5.22 106.06 -61.03
N MET A 249 5.37 104.81 -61.50
CA MET A 249 5.75 104.48 -62.87
C MET A 249 4.69 104.95 -63.87
N THR A 250 3.41 104.76 -63.56
CA THR A 250 2.31 105.29 -64.38
C THR A 250 2.30 106.81 -64.41
N THR A 251 2.62 107.48 -63.30
CA THR A 251 2.77 108.95 -63.24
C THR A 251 3.97 109.43 -64.05
N LEU A 252 5.14 108.79 -63.92
CA LEU A 252 6.36 109.10 -64.67
C LEU A 252 6.17 108.91 -66.18
N ASN A 253 5.54 107.80 -66.58
CA ASN A 253 5.21 107.55 -67.97
C ASN A 253 4.24 108.62 -68.52
N ARG A 254 3.30 109.12 -67.68
CA ARG A 254 2.42 110.22 -68.07
C ARG A 254 3.16 111.55 -68.22
N MET A 255 4.11 111.85 -67.34
CA MET A 255 4.92 113.08 -67.42
C MET A 255 5.97 113.03 -68.54
N SER A 256 6.54 111.86 -68.84
CA SER A 256 7.53 111.67 -69.92
C SER A 256 6.92 111.82 -71.31
N LEU A 257 5.60 111.63 -71.45
CA LEU A 257 4.89 111.87 -72.72
C LEU A 257 4.69 113.37 -73.01
N ASP A 258 4.67 114.23 -71.98
CA ASP A 258 4.34 115.66 -72.12
C ASP A 258 5.57 116.56 -72.41
N SER A 259 6.82 116.11 -72.15
CA SER A 259 8.01 116.98 -72.25
C SER A 259 8.79 116.93 -73.56
N ASP A 260 8.58 115.92 -74.41
CA ASP A 260 9.50 115.62 -75.52
C ASP A 260 9.12 116.22 -76.89
N ASN A 261 8.13 117.11 -77.01
CA ASN A 261 7.70 117.56 -78.35
C ASN A 261 7.14 118.99 -78.52
N HIS A 262 7.44 119.93 -77.62
CA HIS A 262 6.91 121.29 -77.74
C HIS A 262 7.99 122.37 -77.64
N VAL A 263 8.72 122.61 -78.74
CA VAL A 263 9.31 123.95 -78.94
C VAL A 263 8.14 124.88 -79.26
N ASP A 264 7.89 125.84 -78.37
CA ASP A 264 6.77 126.78 -78.49
C ASP A 264 6.74 127.41 -79.88
N ARG A 265 5.65 127.15 -80.63
CA ARG A 265 5.42 127.66 -81.98
C ARG A 265 5.68 129.16 -82.07
N ARG A 266 5.44 129.90 -80.99
CA ARG A 266 5.67 131.34 -80.90
C ARG A 266 7.16 131.70 -80.97
N ILE A 267 8.03 130.90 -80.36
CA ILE A 267 9.49 131.07 -80.41
C ILE A 267 9.99 130.77 -81.83
N VAL A 268 9.47 129.70 -82.46
CA VAL A 268 9.83 129.32 -83.85
C VAL A 268 9.45 130.44 -84.84
N ILE A 269 8.23 130.97 -84.74
CA ILE A 269 7.77 132.07 -85.59
C ILE A 269 8.65 133.31 -85.38
N LYS A 270 8.96 133.66 -84.14
CA LYS A 270 9.76 134.85 -83.83
C LYS A 270 11.18 134.76 -84.38
N LEU A 271 11.79 133.58 -84.37
CA LEU A 271 13.10 133.32 -84.96
C LEU A 271 13.09 133.40 -86.49
N LEU A 272 12.07 132.85 -87.15
CA LEU A 272 11.89 133.01 -88.60
C LEU A 272 11.69 134.48 -88.96
N VAL A 273 10.84 135.19 -88.22
CA VAL A 273 10.57 136.63 -88.45
C VAL A 273 11.83 137.46 -88.26
N THR A 274 12.62 137.24 -87.20
CA THR A 274 13.88 137.97 -87.00
C THR A 274 14.94 137.62 -88.04
N TYR A 275 14.95 136.39 -88.56
CA TYR A 275 15.84 135.98 -89.64
C TYR A 275 15.56 136.76 -90.94
N PHE A 276 14.28 136.89 -91.33
CA PHE A 276 13.90 137.67 -92.51
C PHE A 276 14.04 139.20 -92.32
N GLN A 277 13.70 139.73 -91.14
CA GLN A 277 13.78 141.18 -90.88
C GLN A 277 15.22 141.69 -90.81
N ARG A 278 16.16 140.88 -90.33
CA ARG A 278 17.59 141.24 -90.22
C ARG A 278 18.42 140.80 -91.43
N ASN A 279 17.82 140.82 -92.62
CA ASN A 279 18.52 140.59 -93.88
C ASN A 279 19.37 139.29 -93.88
N HIS A 280 18.76 138.18 -93.42
CA HIS A 280 19.38 136.85 -93.34
C HIS A 280 20.62 136.79 -92.43
N SER A 281 20.56 137.38 -91.23
CA SER A 281 21.64 137.33 -90.25
C SER A 281 22.06 135.88 -89.89
N LYS A 282 23.36 135.58 -90.05
CA LYS A 282 23.96 134.27 -89.74
C LYS A 282 23.81 133.89 -88.27
N GLU A 283 23.76 134.85 -87.35
CA GLU A 283 23.61 134.60 -85.91
C GLU A 283 22.22 134.04 -85.56
N VAL A 284 21.17 134.52 -86.25
CA VAL A 284 19.80 134.03 -86.02
C VAL A 284 19.64 132.62 -86.58
N LEU A 285 20.26 132.33 -87.74
CA LEU A 285 20.28 130.98 -88.31
C LEU A 285 20.99 129.99 -87.38
N ASP A 286 22.14 130.36 -86.81
CA ASP A 286 22.87 129.50 -85.88
C ASP A 286 22.08 129.23 -84.58
N LEU A 287 21.29 130.21 -84.12
CA LEU A 287 20.38 130.03 -82.98
C LEU A 287 19.20 129.09 -83.31
N MET A 288 18.63 129.20 -84.50
CA MET A 288 17.57 128.30 -84.97
C MET A 288 18.06 126.86 -85.07
N VAL A 289 19.26 126.63 -85.60
CA VAL A 289 19.87 125.30 -85.69
C VAL A 289 19.97 124.64 -84.31
N ARG A 290 20.42 125.39 -83.30
CA ARG A 290 20.57 124.88 -81.94
C ARG A 290 19.24 124.63 -81.23
N MET A 291 18.24 125.50 -81.40
CA MET A 291 16.96 125.39 -80.68
C MET A 291 15.93 124.48 -81.37
N LEU A 292 16.00 124.34 -82.69
CA LEU A 292 15.08 123.50 -83.48
C LEU A 292 15.72 122.16 -83.88
N GLY A 293 17.01 121.97 -83.56
CA GLY A 293 17.74 120.76 -83.90
C GLY A 293 17.94 120.56 -85.40
N PHE A 294 18.15 121.64 -86.17
CA PHE A 294 18.46 121.48 -87.60
C PHE A 294 19.83 120.80 -87.78
N SER A 295 19.95 119.95 -88.80
CA SER A 295 21.23 119.34 -89.13
C SER A 295 22.14 120.36 -89.83
N GLU A 296 23.43 120.08 -89.89
CA GLU A 296 24.38 120.90 -90.64
C GLU A 296 23.95 121.02 -92.11
N GLU A 297 23.34 119.99 -92.72
CA GLU A 297 22.78 120.09 -94.07
C GLU A 297 21.65 121.13 -94.20
N ASP A 298 20.74 121.20 -93.22
CA ASP A 298 19.63 122.16 -93.24
C ASP A 298 20.13 123.60 -93.04
N ARG A 299 21.15 123.78 -92.22
CA ARG A 299 21.88 125.07 -92.10
C ARG A 299 22.46 125.51 -93.44
N HIS A 300 23.07 124.60 -94.20
CA HIS A 300 23.60 124.90 -95.52
C HIS A 300 22.48 125.18 -96.54
N ARG A 301 21.34 124.49 -96.49
CA ARG A 301 20.20 124.76 -97.38
C ARG A 301 19.60 126.15 -97.19
N ILE A 302 19.56 126.65 -95.97
CA ILE A 302 19.01 127.97 -95.64
C ILE A 302 20.06 129.08 -95.85
N GLY A 303 21.35 128.81 -95.57
CA GLY A 303 22.44 129.77 -95.67
C GLY A 303 23.13 129.90 -97.03
N SER A 304 23.01 128.92 -97.93
CA SER A 304 23.69 128.87 -99.24
C SER A 304 22.75 129.10 -100.43
N ALA A 305 21.50 129.53 -100.21
CA ALA A 305 20.56 129.89 -101.27
C ALA A 305 20.84 131.30 -101.83
N GLN A 306 21.90 131.47 -102.63
CA GLN A 306 22.00 132.58 -103.60
C GLN A 306 22.67 132.07 -104.88
N GLY A 307 21.97 132.16 -106.01
CA GLY A 307 22.56 131.97 -107.35
C GLY A 307 22.96 130.53 -107.72
N ALA A 308 22.08 129.88 -108.49
CA ALA A 308 22.36 128.85 -109.50
C ALA A 308 22.97 127.47 -109.11
N THR A 309 22.27 126.46 -109.65
CA THR A 309 22.78 125.20 -110.25
C THR A 309 23.28 124.06 -109.35
N GLY A 310 22.39 123.07 -109.16
CA GLY A 310 22.60 121.73 -109.72
C GLY A 310 23.01 120.59 -108.77
N LYS A 311 22.12 119.57 -108.71
CA LYS A 311 22.36 118.10 -108.56
C LYS A 311 23.27 117.66 -107.38
N GLY A 312 22.88 116.85 -106.40
CA GLY A 312 21.89 115.78 -106.30
C GLY A 312 22.54 114.56 -105.59
N VAL A 313 21.75 113.80 -104.81
CA VAL A 313 21.87 112.32 -104.55
C VAL A 313 22.89 111.88 -103.45
N VAL A 314 22.70 110.92 -102.52
CA VAL A 314 21.63 110.03 -101.94
C VAL A 314 22.26 109.15 -100.82
N ARG A 315 21.46 108.75 -99.79
CA ARG A 315 21.47 107.53 -98.86
C ARG A 315 22.77 107.04 -98.18
N GLY A 316 22.76 106.33 -97.03
CA GLY A 316 21.72 105.63 -96.22
C GLY A 316 22.34 105.05 -94.91
N VAL A 317 21.59 104.79 -93.81
CA VAL A 317 20.77 103.59 -93.45
C VAL A 317 21.64 102.38 -93.00
N PHE A 318 21.43 101.55 -91.96
CA PHE A 318 20.59 101.39 -90.74
C PHE A 318 21.21 100.22 -89.89
N ILE A 319 21.12 100.33 -88.55
CA ILE A 319 20.75 99.35 -87.48
C ILE A 319 21.17 97.84 -87.48
N THR A 320 21.66 97.30 -86.34
CA THR A 320 20.96 96.34 -85.41
C THR A 320 21.87 95.63 -84.37
N ARG A 321 21.26 95.33 -83.22
CA ARG A 321 21.79 94.90 -81.90
C ARG A 321 21.28 93.44 -81.59
N PRO A 322 21.50 92.82 -80.40
CA PRO A 322 22.01 91.44 -80.25
C PRO A 322 21.01 90.46 -79.58
N SER A 323 21.43 89.23 -79.22
CA SER A 323 20.58 88.26 -78.48
C SER A 323 21.32 87.36 -77.46
N CYS A 324 20.73 87.32 -76.25
CA CYS A 324 20.55 86.30 -75.18
C CYS A 324 21.62 85.20 -74.91
N TRP A 325 22.13 85.02 -73.69
CA TRP A 325 21.57 84.56 -72.38
C TRP A 325 21.40 83.04 -72.22
N ARG A 326 22.00 82.53 -71.13
CA ARG A 326 22.25 81.12 -70.77
C ARG A 326 21.62 80.88 -69.37
N HIS A 327 20.98 79.73 -69.15
CA HIS A 327 20.41 79.33 -67.85
C HIS A 327 20.80 77.89 -67.50
N LEU A 328 21.33 77.67 -66.29
CA LEU A 328 21.62 76.35 -65.71
C LEU A 328 21.80 76.47 -64.19
N GLY A 329 21.05 75.67 -63.42
CA GLY A 329 21.26 75.41 -61.99
C GLY A 329 20.28 74.30 -61.57
N ARG A 330 20.69 73.03 -61.49
CA ARG A 330 21.48 72.29 -60.48
C ARG A 330 20.72 71.92 -59.20
N LYS A 331 20.60 70.59 -59.04
CA LYS A 331 20.33 69.79 -57.84
C LYS A 331 21.36 70.02 -56.73
N PHE A 332 21.02 69.78 -55.46
CA PHE A 332 21.49 68.60 -54.69
C PHE A 332 20.83 68.54 -53.29
N THR A 333 20.38 67.31 -52.95
CA THR A 333 20.03 66.67 -51.65
C THR A 333 19.13 67.36 -50.64
#